data_AF-A0A1F3B9K8-F1
#
_entry.id   AF-A0A1F3B9K8-F1
#
_cell.length_a   1.000
_cell.length_b   1.000
_cell.length_c   1.000
_cell.angle_alpha   90.00
_cell.angle_beta   90.00
_cell.angle_gamma   90.00
#
_symmetry.space_group_name_H-M   'P 1'
#
loop_
_entity.id
_entity.type
_entity.pdbx_description
1 polymer ?
#
loop_
_entity_poly.entity_id
_entity_poly.type
_entity_poly.pdbx_seq_one_letter_code
_entity_poly.pdbx_strand_id
1 'polypeptide(L)'
;MKILLVPLLFMLVAQIVPSCDSQEGPIVGYVDDKYQTLTAGGNPVPVIIIGATEYEVSWPFYREVHIGDLVKFENGQWIIVRKSGV
;
A
#
# COMPACT_ATOMS: atom_id res chain seq x y z
N MET A 1 19.41 37.65 36.01
CA MET A 1 20.20 36.87 35.03
C MET A 1 19.25 36.01 34.22
N LYS A 2 19.47 36.01 32.91
CA LYS A 2 18.65 35.43 31.85
C LYS A 2 19.33 34.14 31.41
N ILE A 3 18.68 32.99 31.54
CA ILE A 3 19.06 31.78 30.79
C ILE A 3 17.78 31.09 30.32
N LEU A 4 17.59 31.15 29.01
CA LEU A 4 16.64 30.39 28.20
C LEU A 4 16.86 28.89 28.39
N LEU A 5 15.79 28.10 28.56
CA LEU A 5 15.81 26.70 28.15
C LEU A 5 14.40 26.16 27.88
N VAL A 6 13.84 26.58 26.75
CA VAL A 6 12.80 25.84 26.02
C VAL A 6 13.46 25.59 24.66
N PRO A 7 13.71 24.34 24.24
CA PRO A 7 12.63 23.40 23.96
C PRO A 7 12.96 21.93 24.28
N LEU A 8 12.19 21.29 25.15
CA LEU A 8 12.17 19.83 25.33
C LEU A 8 10.82 19.25 24.87
N LEU A 9 10.33 19.71 23.71
CA LEU A 9 8.97 19.38 23.22
C LEU A 9 8.97 18.85 21.77
N PHE A 10 10.02 18.19 21.32
CA PHE A 10 10.10 17.71 19.92
C PHE A 10 10.82 16.36 19.74
N MET A 11 10.74 15.46 20.71
CA MET A 11 11.23 14.09 20.53
C MET A 11 10.21 13.13 21.12
N LEU A 12 9.27 12.64 20.30
CA LEU A 12 8.60 11.33 20.39
C LEU A 12 7.43 11.28 19.39
N VAL A 13 7.69 11.47 18.10
CA VAL A 13 6.78 11.01 17.03
C VAL A 13 7.53 10.08 16.07
N ALA A 14 8.39 9.21 16.63
CA ALA A 14 9.24 8.30 15.86
C ALA A 14 8.78 6.83 15.96
N GLN A 15 7.63 6.52 16.57
CA GLN A 15 7.21 5.14 16.81
C GLN A 15 5.85 4.77 16.21
N ILE A 16 5.38 5.53 15.22
CA ILE A 16 4.26 5.11 14.37
C ILE A 16 4.77 4.90 12.94
N VAL A 17 5.85 4.13 12.80
CA VAL A 17 5.96 3.27 11.64
C VAL A 17 4.99 2.14 11.94
N PRO A 18 3.85 2.00 11.22
CA PRO A 18 3.17 0.73 11.21
C PRO A 18 4.24 -0.25 10.78
N SER A 19 4.56 -1.18 11.66
CA SER A 19 5.24 -2.40 11.29
C SER A 19 4.67 -2.86 9.96
N CYS A 20 5.58 -3.22 9.04
CA CYS A 20 5.30 -4.03 7.88
C CYS A 20 4.58 -5.29 8.37
N ASP A 21 3.27 -5.15 8.56
CA ASP A 21 2.39 -6.19 9.03
C ASP A 21 2.25 -7.05 7.79
N SER A 22 3.11 -8.06 7.69
CA SER A 22 2.94 -9.14 6.74
C SER A 22 1.59 -9.76 7.09
N GLN A 23 0.53 -9.24 6.48
CA GLN A 23 -0.83 -9.76 6.62
C GLN A 23 -0.77 -11.23 6.17
N GLU A 24 -0.61 -12.15 7.12
CA GLU A 24 -0.53 -13.60 6.88
C GLU A 24 -1.91 -14.21 6.56
N GLY A 25 -2.89 -13.38 6.20
CA GLY A 25 -4.22 -13.79 5.76
C GLY A 25 -4.39 -13.67 4.24
N PRO A 26 -5.29 -14.45 3.63
CA PRO A 26 -5.66 -14.24 2.23
C PRO A 26 -6.24 -12.83 2.08
N ILE A 27 -5.61 -11.99 1.26
CA ILE A 27 -6.11 -10.65 0.95
C ILE A 27 -7.27 -10.83 -0.01
N VAL A 28 -8.44 -10.29 0.31
CA VAL A 28 -9.59 -10.25 -0.60
C VAL A 28 -10.26 -8.88 -0.46
N GLY A 29 -10.43 -8.18 -1.58
CA GLY A 29 -11.08 -6.87 -1.55
C GLY A 29 -11.24 -6.23 -2.93
N TYR A 30 -11.99 -5.14 -2.96
CA TYR A 30 -12.16 -4.35 -4.17
C TYR A 30 -10.97 -3.42 -4.35
N VAL A 31 -10.56 -3.22 -5.61
CA VAL A 31 -9.53 -2.23 -5.94
C VAL A 31 -10.13 -0.84 -5.88
N ASP A 32 -9.69 -0.02 -4.94
CA ASP A 32 -10.18 1.34 -4.76
C ASP A 32 -9.42 2.33 -5.65
N ASP A 33 -8.13 2.11 -5.87
CA ASP A 33 -7.28 2.92 -6.74
C ASP A 33 -6.08 2.10 -7.25
N LYS A 34 -5.34 2.67 -8.22
CA LYS A 34 -4.08 2.11 -8.72
C LYS A 34 -3.21 3.21 -9.32
N TYR A 35 -1.91 3.17 -9.03
CA TYR A 35 -0.95 4.15 -9.54
C TYR A 35 0.43 3.52 -9.75
N GLN A 36 1.35 4.33 -10.25
CA GLN A 36 2.76 3.97 -10.40
C GLN A 36 3.59 4.89 -9.52
N THR A 37 4.50 4.30 -8.75
CA THR A 37 5.50 5.04 -7.98
C THR A 37 6.89 4.66 -8.43
N LEU A 38 7.92 5.28 -7.86
CA LEU A 38 9.31 4.94 -8.10
C LEU A 38 9.91 4.27 -6.85
N THR A 39 10.65 3.18 -7.05
CA THR A 39 11.59 2.69 -6.03
C THR A 39 12.62 3.76 -5.68
N ALA A 40 13.35 3.59 -4.57
CA ALA A 40 14.50 4.42 -4.24
C ALA A 40 15.57 4.48 -5.36
N GLY A 41 15.63 3.45 -6.22
CA GLY A 41 16.52 3.40 -7.39
C GLY A 41 15.94 4.03 -8.66
N GLY A 42 14.76 4.65 -8.61
CA GLY A 42 14.11 5.30 -9.75
C GLY A 42 13.39 4.35 -10.72
N ASN A 43 13.27 3.06 -10.39
CA ASN A 43 12.51 2.11 -11.21
C ASN A 43 11.01 2.20 -10.90
N PRO A 44 10.13 2.18 -11.91
CA PRO A 44 8.69 2.27 -11.69
C PRO A 44 8.13 0.99 -11.09
N VAL A 45 7.22 1.15 -10.12
CA VAL A 45 6.54 0.06 -9.40
C VAL A 45 5.03 0.27 -9.51
N PRO A 46 4.27 -0.74 -9.96
CA PRO A 46 2.83 -0.68 -10.01
C PRO A 46 2.22 -1.01 -8.64
N VAL A 47 1.30 -0.15 -8.19
CA VAL A 47 0.64 -0.27 -6.89
C VAL A 47 -0.88 -0.26 -7.08
N ILE A 48 -1.58 -1.12 -6.34
CA ILE A 48 -3.03 -1.06 -6.18
C ILE A 48 -3.38 -0.71 -4.72
N ILE A 49 -4.54 -0.10 -4.52
CA ILE A 49 -5.09 0.19 -3.19
C ILE A 49 -6.32 -0.70 -2.96
N ILE A 50 -6.36 -1.38 -1.81
CA ILE A 50 -7.52 -2.14 -1.35
C ILE A 50 -7.85 -1.68 0.07
N GLY A 51 -9.05 -1.15 0.27
CA GLY A 51 -9.49 -0.41 1.44
C GLY A 51 -8.67 0.86 1.65
N ALA A 52 -7.56 0.72 2.35
CA ALA A 52 -6.59 1.78 2.63
C ALA A 52 -5.14 1.25 2.61
N THR A 53 -4.94 0.03 2.11
CA THR A 53 -3.63 -0.63 2.08
C THR A 53 -3.10 -0.64 0.66
N GLU A 54 -1.86 -0.20 0.51
CA GLU A 54 -1.12 -0.24 -0.75
C GLU A 54 -0.48 -1.62 -0.93
N TYR A 55 -0.62 -2.18 -2.12
CA TYR A 55 0.02 -3.44 -2.51
C TYR A 55 0.79 -3.27 -3.81
N GLU A 56 2.08 -3.59 -3.75
CA GLU A 56 2.88 -3.76 -4.95
C GLU A 56 2.43 -5.03 -5.69
N VAL A 57 2.25 -4.91 -7.01
CA VAL A 57 1.79 -6.01 -7.84
C VAL A 57 2.74 -6.26 -9.01
N SER A 58 2.49 -7.31 -9.79
CA SER A 58 3.21 -7.49 -11.04
C SER A 58 2.65 -6.57 -12.13
N TRP A 59 3.50 -6.14 -13.06
CA TRP A 59 3.07 -5.36 -14.22
C TRP A 59 1.98 -6.02 -15.09
N PRO A 60 2.02 -7.34 -15.35
CA PRO A 60 0.93 -8.02 -16.04
C PRO A 60 -0.41 -7.85 -15.30
N PHE A 61 -0.45 -8.13 -14.00
CA PHE A 61 -1.66 -7.97 -13.20
C PHE A 61 -2.15 -6.52 -13.19
N TYR A 62 -1.23 -5.57 -13.00
CA TYR A 62 -1.55 -4.15 -13.03
C TYR A 62 -2.21 -3.73 -14.34
N ARG A 63 -1.84 -4.29 -15.50
CA ARG A 63 -2.49 -3.91 -16.77
C ARG A 63 -3.91 -4.46 -16.91
N GLU A 64 -4.22 -5.57 -16.26
CA GLU A 64 -5.51 -6.24 -16.39
C GLU A 64 -6.55 -5.79 -15.36
N VAL A 65 -6.09 -5.42 -14.15
CA VAL A 65 -6.95 -5.03 -13.04
C VAL A 65 -7.47 -3.60 -13.20
N HIS A 66 -8.75 -3.41 -12.91
CA HIS A 66 -9.41 -2.10 -12.93
C HIS A 66 -9.91 -1.71 -11.53
N ILE A 67 -10.09 -0.41 -11.33
CA ILE A 67 -10.76 0.11 -10.13
C ILE A 67 -12.18 -0.48 -10.08
N GLY A 68 -12.56 -1.01 -8.93
CA GLY A 68 -13.81 -1.72 -8.70
C GLY A 68 -13.77 -3.23 -8.99
N ASP A 69 -12.67 -3.78 -9.52
CA ASP A 69 -12.50 -5.24 -9.61
C ASP A 69 -12.38 -5.84 -8.20
N LEU A 70 -13.05 -6.96 -7.95
CA LEU A 70 -12.81 -7.77 -6.74
C LEU A 70 -11.60 -8.67 -6.99
N VAL A 71 -10.59 -8.57 -6.15
CA VAL A 71 -9.34 -9.31 -6.28
C VAL A 71 -9.03 -10.12 -5.03
N LYS A 72 -8.20 -11.15 -5.19
CA LYS A 72 -7.63 -11.91 -4.08
C LYS A 72 -6.15 -12.16 -4.27
N PHE A 73 -5.40 -12.22 -3.17
CA PHE A 73 -4.04 -12.73 -3.14
C PHE A 73 -4.00 -14.10 -2.48
N GLU A 74 -3.59 -15.12 -3.24
CA GLU A 74 -3.56 -16.50 -2.79
C GLU A 74 -2.37 -17.20 -3.43
N ASN A 75 -1.62 -18.01 -2.67
CA ASN A 75 -0.46 -18.77 -3.16
C ASN A 75 0.60 -17.90 -3.89
N GLY A 76 0.82 -16.68 -3.42
CA GLY A 76 1.79 -15.75 -4.02
C GLY A 76 1.33 -15.10 -5.32
N GLN A 77 0.05 -15.25 -5.69
CA GLN A 77 -0.50 -14.72 -6.93
C GLN A 77 -1.74 -13.85 -6.70
N TRP A 78 -1.79 -12.75 -7.43
CA TRP A 78 -2.98 -11.91 -7.53
C TRP A 78 -3.95 -12.47 -8.56
N ILE A 79 -5.22 -12.59 -8.19
CA ILE A 79 -6.29 -13.16 -9.01
C ILE A 79 -7.46 -12.19 -9.04
N ILE A 80 -8.01 -11.93 -10.23
CA ILE A 80 -9.23 -11.15 -10.40
C ILE A 80 -10.42 -12.09 -10.24
N VAL A 81 -11.18 -11.93 -9.15
CA VAL A 81 -12.33 -12.76 -8.81
C VAL A 81 -13.58 -12.31 -9.56
N ARG A 82 -13.80 -11.00 -9.66
CA ARG A 82 -14.93 -10.40 -10.39
C ARG A 82 -14.51 -9.08 -11.03
N LYS A 83 -14.95 -8.87 -12.27
CA LYS A 83 -14.77 -7.60 -12.97
C LYS A 83 -15.79 -6.55 -12.52
N SER A 84 -15.35 -5.30 -12.41
CA SER A 84 -16.25 -4.17 -12.20
C SER A 84 -17.30 -4.12 -13.32
N GLY A 85 -18.56 -3.85 -12.98
CA GLY A 85 -19.63 -3.66 -13.96
C GLY A 85 -20.24 -4.94 -14.57
N VAL A 86 -19.84 -6.12 -14.09
CA VAL A 86 -20.48 -7.42 -14.40
C VAL A 86 -21.47 -7.79 -13.31
#